data_AF-A0A4Q3JP11-F1
#
_entry.id   AF-A0A4Q3JP11-F1
#
_cell.length_a   1.000
_cell.length_b   1.000
_cell.length_c   1.000
_cell.angle_alpha   90.00
_cell.angle_beta   90.00
_cell.angle_gamma   90.00
#
_symmetry.space_group_name_H-M   'P 1'
#
loop_
_entity.id
_entity.type
_entity.pdbx_description
1 polymer ?
#
loop_
_entity_poly.entity_id
_entity_poly.type
_entity_poly.pdbx_seq_one_letter_code
_entity_poly.pdbx_strand_id
1 'polypeptide(L)'
;MPQTRRLLMLCAYPPDAAATRFRVCGYVDALRAAGIEPDVRPFISDAYFAEMYRPRHLARKAAELLGFGLAKLPLLRDAGRYDAVFVQREAALVGPPVLERWLTQVRGLPLIYDLDDAVWLEPAPVAGTLRARFPRLVGAVRAAAKGDTLLALATEVIAGSQQLASHARRFCSRTTVLPTVV
;
A
#
# COMPACT_ATOMS: atom_id res chain seq x y z
N MET A 1 9.10 -28.03 15.20
CA MET A 1 9.36 -27.51 13.83
C MET A 1 9.48 -26.00 13.93
N PRO A 2 10.44 -25.34 13.25
CA PRO A 2 10.44 -23.89 13.20
C PRO A 2 9.10 -23.44 12.58
N GLN A 3 8.35 -22.61 13.29
CA GLN A 3 7.09 -22.09 12.77
C GLN A 3 7.42 -21.17 11.60
N THR A 4 6.95 -21.52 10.39
CA THR A 4 7.03 -20.63 9.23
C THR A 4 6.26 -19.36 9.53
N ARG A 5 6.95 -18.21 9.51
CA ARG A 5 6.30 -16.91 9.73
C ARG A 5 5.52 -16.52 8.50
N ARG A 6 4.36 -15.90 8.66
CA ARG A 6 3.50 -15.46 7.55
C ARG A 6 3.44 -13.94 7.49
N LEU A 7 3.74 -13.38 6.33
CA LEU A 7 3.73 -11.94 6.10
C LEU A 7 2.59 -11.57 5.14
N LEU A 8 1.62 -10.79 5.61
CA LEU A 8 0.59 -10.23 4.73
C LEU A 8 1.17 -9.02 3.98
N MET A 9 1.28 -9.08 2.65
CA MET A 9 1.81 -7.99 1.84
C MET A 9 0.67 -7.30 1.07
N LEU A 10 0.27 -6.12 1.51
CA LEU A 10 -0.77 -5.31 0.89
C LEU A 10 -0.14 -4.34 -0.11
N CYS A 11 -0.60 -4.40 -1.36
CA CYS A 11 -0.17 -3.50 -2.43
C CYS A 11 -1.39 -2.92 -3.15
N ALA A 12 -1.27 -1.70 -3.69
CA ALA A 12 -2.36 -1.06 -4.41
C ALA A 12 -2.63 -1.72 -5.78
N TYR A 13 -1.57 -2.16 -6.45
CA TYR A 13 -1.59 -2.70 -7.80
C TYR A 13 -1.24 -4.18 -7.83
N PRO A 14 -1.65 -4.92 -8.86
CA PRO A 14 -1.29 -6.32 -9.01
C PRO A 14 0.19 -6.51 -9.39
N PRO A 15 0.73 -7.74 -9.25
CA PRO A 15 2.12 -8.07 -9.60
C PRO A 15 2.57 -7.66 -11.00
N ASP A 16 1.65 -7.60 -11.98
CA ASP A 16 1.97 -7.19 -13.35
C ASP A 16 2.28 -5.68 -13.48
N ALA A 17 1.80 -4.87 -12.53
CA ALA A 17 2.08 -3.44 -12.50
C ALA A 17 3.55 -3.20 -12.12
N ALA A 18 4.25 -2.35 -12.87
CA ALA A 18 5.66 -2.05 -12.65
C ALA A 18 5.98 -1.68 -11.19
N ALA A 19 5.11 -0.88 -10.56
CA ALA A 19 5.26 -0.48 -9.15
C ALA A 19 5.35 -1.70 -8.22
N THR A 20 4.48 -2.69 -8.38
CA THR A 20 4.48 -3.89 -7.52
C THR A 20 5.54 -4.89 -7.97
N ARG A 21 5.73 -5.06 -9.28
CA ARG A 21 6.73 -5.99 -9.84
C ARG A 21 8.15 -5.68 -9.38
N PHE A 22 8.61 -4.45 -9.58
CA PHE A 22 10.00 -4.07 -9.32
C PHE A 22 10.29 -3.82 -7.83
N ARG A 23 9.26 -3.60 -7.02
CA ARG A 23 9.43 -3.32 -5.59
C ARG A 23 9.07 -4.51 -4.72
N VAL A 24 7.86 -5.05 -4.84
CA VAL A 24 7.33 -6.09 -3.94
C VAL A 24 7.76 -7.48 -4.37
N CYS A 25 7.62 -7.80 -5.66
CA CYS A 25 7.91 -9.15 -6.15
C CYS A 25 9.39 -9.51 -5.98
N GLY A 26 10.30 -8.52 -6.03
CA GLY A 26 11.72 -8.72 -5.75
C GLY A 26 12.04 -9.24 -4.34
N TYR A 27 11.14 -9.05 -3.37
CA TYR A 27 11.33 -9.55 -2.00
C TYR A 27 10.84 -10.98 -1.80
N VAL A 28 9.97 -11.49 -2.66
CA VAL A 28 9.23 -12.74 -2.43
C VAL A 28 10.16 -13.93 -2.24
N ASP A 29 11.13 -14.11 -3.12
CA ASP A 29 12.04 -15.26 -3.06
C ASP A 29 13.00 -15.16 -1.88
N ALA A 30 13.51 -13.96 -1.59
CA ALA A 30 14.37 -13.72 -0.44
C ALA A 30 13.64 -13.97 0.90
N LEU A 31 12.38 -13.57 1.00
CA LEU A 31 11.54 -13.82 2.18
C LEU A 31 11.32 -15.32 2.39
N ARG A 32 10.98 -16.06 1.32
CA ARG A 32 10.81 -17.52 1.39
C ARG A 32 12.10 -18.23 1.78
N ALA A 33 13.23 -17.84 1.21
CA ALA A 33 14.54 -18.37 1.57
C ALA A 33 14.88 -18.12 3.06
N ALA A 34 14.36 -17.02 3.64
CA ALA A 34 14.48 -16.70 5.06
C ALA A 34 13.42 -17.38 5.96
N GLY A 35 12.57 -18.26 5.43
CA GLY A 35 11.52 -18.97 6.18
C GLY A 35 10.29 -18.11 6.50
N ILE A 36 10.08 -17.03 5.74
CA ILE A 36 8.89 -16.18 5.80
C ILE A 36 8.04 -16.47 4.55
N GLU A 37 6.77 -16.81 4.74
CA GLU A 37 5.83 -17.00 3.62
C GLU A 37 5.10 -15.69 3.33
N PRO A 38 5.41 -15.01 2.21
CA PRO A 38 4.72 -13.80 1.80
C PRO A 38 3.36 -14.12 1.15
N ASP A 39 2.31 -13.44 1.60
CA ASP A 39 0.99 -13.47 0.98
C ASP A 39 0.70 -12.10 0.33
N VAL A 40 0.94 -11.99 -0.98
CA VAL A 40 0.75 -10.75 -1.75
C VAL A 40 -0.72 -10.56 -2.12
N ARG A 41 -1.32 -9.48 -1.63
CA ARG A 41 -2.76 -9.19 -1.75
C ARG A 41 -3.01 -7.82 -2.38
N PRO A 42 -3.02 -7.73 -3.72
CA PRO A 42 -3.27 -6.47 -4.42
C PRO A 42 -4.68 -5.95 -4.18
N PHE A 43 -4.85 -4.63 -4.13
CA PHE A 43 -6.15 -3.99 -3.94
C PHE A 43 -7.04 -4.16 -5.17
N ILE A 44 -6.53 -3.87 -6.36
CA ILE A 44 -7.24 -4.03 -7.63
C ILE A 44 -6.80 -5.31 -8.36
N SER A 45 -7.66 -5.80 -9.26
CA SER A 45 -7.35 -6.93 -10.13
C SER A 45 -6.53 -6.51 -11.37
N ASP A 46 -5.91 -7.49 -12.03
CA ASP A 46 -5.24 -7.31 -13.33
C ASP A 46 -6.17 -6.75 -14.40
N ALA A 47 -7.41 -7.26 -14.45
CA ALA A 47 -8.42 -6.79 -15.38
C ALA A 47 -8.75 -5.31 -15.17
N TYR A 48 -8.94 -4.89 -13.92
CA TYR A 48 -9.19 -3.48 -13.61
C TYR A 48 -7.96 -2.61 -13.92
N PHE A 49 -6.75 -3.08 -13.60
CA PHE A 49 -5.51 -2.38 -13.91
C PHE A 49 -5.36 -2.12 -15.43
N ALA A 50 -5.66 -3.10 -16.27
CA ALA A 50 -5.65 -2.96 -17.73
C ALA A 50 -6.69 -1.95 -18.24
N GLU A 51 -7.85 -1.86 -17.60
CA GLU A 51 -8.91 -0.92 -17.97
C GLU A 51 -8.74 0.48 -17.39
N MET A 52 -7.92 0.64 -16.35
CA MET A 52 -7.74 1.91 -15.63
C MET A 52 -7.36 3.06 -16.57
N TYR A 53 -6.51 2.78 -17.55
CA TYR A 53 -5.98 3.76 -18.52
C TYR A 53 -6.93 4.10 -19.67
N ARG A 54 -8.04 3.37 -19.83
CA ARG A 54 -9.02 3.67 -20.89
C ARG A 54 -9.99 4.77 -20.44
N PRO A 55 -10.18 5.84 -21.23
CA PRO A 55 -11.24 6.82 -20.96
C PRO A 55 -12.61 6.15 -21.14
N ARG A 56 -13.57 6.46 -20.24
CA ARG A 56 -14.99 5.99 -20.13
C ARG A 56 -15.27 5.09 -18.90
N HIS A 57 -16.56 4.89 -18.62
CA HIS A 57 -17.11 4.01 -17.56
C HIS A 57 -16.81 4.39 -16.10
N LEU A 58 -16.83 5.68 -15.75
CA LEU A 58 -16.55 6.15 -14.38
C LEU A 58 -17.42 5.46 -13.31
N ALA A 59 -18.74 5.30 -13.56
CA ALA A 59 -19.63 4.65 -12.61
C ALA A 59 -19.26 3.17 -12.38
N ARG A 60 -18.91 2.46 -13.45
CA ARG A 60 -18.43 1.06 -13.38
C ARG A 60 -17.14 0.98 -12.58
N LYS A 61 -16.18 1.86 -12.88
CA LYS A 61 -14.89 1.94 -12.18
C LYS A 61 -15.07 2.20 -10.68
N ALA A 62 -15.99 3.11 -10.32
CA ALA A 62 -16.31 3.37 -8.92
C ALA A 62 -16.95 2.16 -8.22
N ALA A 63 -17.89 1.47 -8.89
CA ALA A 63 -18.50 0.25 -8.36
C ALA A 63 -17.48 -0.89 -8.16
N GLU A 64 -16.55 -1.07 -9.10
CA GLU A 64 -15.48 -2.06 -9.00
C GLU A 64 -14.52 -1.74 -7.83
N LEU A 65 -14.13 -0.46 -7.65
CA LEU A 65 -13.32 -0.04 -6.49
C LEU A 65 -14.00 -0.32 -5.15
N LEU A 66 -15.31 -0.09 -5.05
CA LEU A 66 -16.08 -0.47 -3.87
C LEU A 66 -16.10 -1.98 -3.67
N GLY A 67 -16.29 -2.74 -4.75
CA GLY A 67 -16.21 -4.20 -4.74
C GLY A 67 -14.87 -4.71 -4.22
N PHE A 68 -13.76 -4.10 -4.64
CA PHE A 68 -12.42 -4.44 -4.13
C PHE A 68 -12.28 -4.15 -2.64
N GLY A 69 -12.83 -3.05 -2.14
CA GLY A 69 -12.87 -2.76 -0.70
C GLY A 69 -13.62 -3.84 0.09
N LEU A 70 -14.79 -4.26 -0.39
CA LEU A 70 -15.59 -5.32 0.23
C LEU A 70 -14.90 -6.69 0.16
N ALA A 71 -14.16 -6.96 -0.92
CA ALA A 71 -13.39 -8.20 -1.07
C ALA A 71 -12.23 -8.33 -0.07
N LYS A 72 -11.86 -7.25 0.64
CA LYS A 72 -10.87 -7.26 1.72
C LYS A 72 -11.46 -7.61 3.09
N LEU A 73 -12.79 -7.64 3.25
CA LEU A 73 -13.43 -7.98 4.52
C LEU A 73 -13.01 -9.35 5.09
N PRO A 74 -12.80 -10.42 4.27
CA PRO A 74 -12.29 -11.69 4.78
C PRO A 74 -10.90 -11.59 5.43
N LEU A 75 -10.06 -10.62 5.03
CA LEU A 75 -8.76 -10.39 5.68
C LEU A 75 -8.93 -10.00 7.14
N LEU A 76 -10.04 -9.35 7.51
CA LEU A 76 -10.31 -9.02 8.92
C LEU A 76 -10.46 -10.30 9.76
N ARG A 77 -11.08 -11.35 9.19
CA ARG A 77 -11.18 -12.62 9.89
C ARG A 77 -9.85 -13.36 9.91
N ASP A 78 -9.18 -13.41 8.76
CA ASP A 78 -7.96 -14.21 8.56
C ASP A 78 -6.68 -13.55 9.09
N ALA A 79 -6.73 -12.28 9.52
CA ALA A 79 -5.57 -11.53 10.00
C ALA A 79 -4.79 -12.22 11.13
N GLY A 80 -5.46 -13.05 11.95
CA GLY A 80 -4.80 -13.80 13.03
C GLY A 80 -3.84 -14.90 12.56
N ARG A 81 -3.75 -15.15 11.25
CA ARG A 81 -2.81 -16.12 10.66
C ARG A 81 -1.46 -15.49 10.29
N TYR A 82 -1.32 -14.17 10.38
CA TYR A 82 -0.10 -13.47 9.98
C TYR A 82 0.64 -12.98 11.22
N ASP A 83 1.96 -12.92 11.12
CA ASP A 83 2.84 -12.42 12.17
C ASP A 83 3.16 -10.93 11.99
N ALA A 84 3.02 -10.43 10.76
CA ALA A 84 3.27 -9.04 10.39
C ALA A 84 2.48 -8.64 9.15
N VAL A 85 2.36 -7.33 8.93
CA VAL A 85 1.82 -6.76 7.69
C VAL A 85 2.85 -5.86 7.04
N PHE A 86 3.03 -6.01 5.74
CA PHE A 86 3.78 -5.14 4.87
C PHE A 86 2.81 -4.34 4.00
N VAL A 87 2.98 -3.02 3.91
CA VAL A 87 2.15 -2.15 3.07
C VAL A 87 3.01 -1.38 2.08
N GLN A 88 2.82 -1.64 0.79
CA GLN A 88 3.45 -0.90 -0.29
C GLN A 88 2.65 0.37 -0.60
N ARG A 89 3.17 1.56 -0.23
CA ARG A 89 2.54 2.89 -0.40
C ARG A 89 1.18 3.06 0.28
N GLU A 90 0.23 2.20 -0.02
CA GLU A 90 -1.11 2.15 0.57
C GLU A 90 -1.80 0.80 0.26
N ALA A 91 -2.63 0.32 1.19
CA ALA A 91 -3.38 -0.93 0.98
C ALA A 91 -4.67 -0.74 0.15
N ALA A 92 -5.10 0.50 -0.06
CA ALA A 92 -6.31 0.85 -0.81
C ALA A 92 -6.09 2.16 -1.56
N LEU A 93 -6.50 2.22 -2.84
CA LEU A 93 -6.34 3.41 -3.70
C LEU A 93 -7.21 4.61 -3.30
N VAL A 94 -8.23 4.36 -2.49
CA VAL A 94 -9.23 5.34 -2.09
C VAL A 94 -9.57 5.15 -0.62
N GLY A 95 -9.75 6.27 0.08
CA GLY A 95 -10.21 6.31 1.45
C GLY A 95 -9.08 6.30 2.49
N PRO A 96 -9.44 6.60 3.75
CA PRO A 96 -8.49 6.61 4.85
C PRO A 96 -7.87 5.22 5.10
N PRO A 97 -6.74 5.12 5.84
CA PRO A 97 -6.05 3.86 6.12
C PRO A 97 -6.80 3.00 7.16
N VAL A 98 -8.05 2.65 6.88
CA VAL A 98 -8.93 1.92 7.82
C VAL A 98 -8.42 0.50 8.03
N LEU A 99 -8.03 -0.19 6.96
CA LEU A 99 -7.53 -1.56 7.03
C LEU A 99 -6.21 -1.61 7.80
N GLU A 100 -5.31 -0.67 7.51
CA GLU A 100 -4.00 -0.58 8.16
C GLU A 100 -4.15 -0.27 9.66
N ARG A 101 -5.01 0.70 10.04
CA ARG A 101 -5.34 0.98 11.44
C ARG A 101 -5.94 -0.22 12.15
N TRP A 102 -6.85 -0.94 11.49
CA TRP A 102 -7.46 -2.11 12.10
C TRP A 102 -6.43 -3.25 12.30
N LEU A 103 -5.58 -3.52 11.30
CA LEU A 103 -4.52 -4.54 11.41
C LEU A 103 -3.50 -4.20 12.51
N THR A 104 -3.16 -2.94 12.67
CA THR A 104 -2.15 -2.50 13.65
C THR A 104 -2.73 -2.29 15.04
N GLN A 105 -3.81 -1.50 15.16
CA GLN A 105 -4.33 -1.05 16.46
C GLN A 105 -5.32 -2.04 17.08
N VAL A 106 -6.07 -2.78 16.27
CA VAL A 106 -7.04 -3.78 16.77
C VAL A 106 -6.43 -5.17 16.82
N ARG A 107 -5.69 -5.57 15.78
CA ARG A 107 -5.03 -6.89 15.75
C ARG A 107 -3.63 -6.91 16.36
N GLY A 108 -2.98 -5.76 16.52
CA GLY A 108 -1.63 -5.70 17.09
C GLY A 108 -0.54 -6.18 16.14
N LEU A 109 -0.79 -6.29 14.83
CA LEU A 109 0.23 -6.73 13.89
C LEU A 109 1.28 -5.63 13.70
N PRO A 110 2.58 -5.95 13.78
CA PRO A 110 3.64 -5.00 13.43
C PRO A 110 3.53 -4.65 11.94
N LEU A 111 3.61 -3.36 11.64
CA LEU A 111 3.51 -2.81 10.30
C LEU A 111 4.90 -2.47 9.76
N ILE A 112 5.25 -3.07 8.63
CA ILE A 112 6.39 -2.69 7.79
C ILE A 112 5.84 -1.83 6.66
N TYR A 113 6.19 -0.56 6.65
CA TYR A 113 5.71 0.37 5.63
C TYR A 113 6.78 0.62 4.58
N ASP A 114 6.46 0.33 3.31
CA ASP A 114 7.36 0.54 2.19
C ASP A 114 7.06 1.88 1.50
N LEU A 115 7.96 2.82 1.75
CA LEU A 115 7.96 4.18 1.23
C LEU A 115 8.85 4.24 -0.02
N ASP A 116 8.24 3.95 -1.16
CA ASP A 116 8.89 3.94 -2.48
C ASP A 116 8.75 5.26 -3.24
N ASP A 117 7.75 6.08 -2.90
CA ASP A 117 7.46 7.35 -3.56
C ASP A 117 7.21 8.44 -2.50
N ALA A 118 7.35 9.70 -2.89
CA ALA A 118 7.08 10.84 -2.03
C ALA A 118 5.56 11.04 -1.88
N VAL A 119 4.89 10.09 -1.23
CA VAL A 119 3.43 10.06 -1.07
C VAL A 119 2.85 11.27 -0.34
N TRP A 120 3.69 12.02 0.39
CA TRP A 120 3.32 13.27 1.06
C TRP A 120 3.35 14.48 0.11
N LEU A 121 4.00 14.36 -1.05
CA LEU A 121 4.01 15.39 -2.08
C LEU A 121 2.81 15.18 -2.99
N GLU A 122 1.82 16.04 -2.84
CA GLU A 122 0.71 16.11 -3.77
C GLU A 122 1.20 16.57 -5.15
N PRO A 123 1.03 15.79 -6.23
CA PRO A 123 1.44 16.22 -7.58
C PRO A 123 0.69 17.50 -7.96
N ALA A 124 1.27 18.42 -8.73
CA ALA A 124 0.55 19.60 -9.19
C ALA A 124 -0.72 19.20 -9.98
N PRO A 125 -1.87 19.89 -9.79
CA PRO A 125 -3.07 19.60 -10.56
C PRO A 125 -2.87 19.91 -12.04
N VAL A 126 -3.06 18.92 -12.91
CA VAL A 126 -2.99 19.08 -14.37
C VAL A 126 -4.32 19.63 -14.88
N ALA A 127 -4.27 20.67 -15.70
CA ALA A 127 -5.45 21.30 -16.31
C ALA A 127 -6.33 20.27 -17.05
N GLY A 128 -7.64 20.37 -16.89
CA GLY A 128 -8.61 19.43 -17.49
C GLY A 128 -8.88 18.14 -16.69
N THR A 129 -8.16 17.89 -15.59
CA THR A 129 -8.43 16.74 -14.71
C THR A 129 -9.53 17.04 -13.69
N LEU A 130 -10.19 15.99 -13.16
CA LEU A 130 -11.15 16.12 -12.04
C LEU A 130 -10.52 16.79 -10.82
N ARG A 131 -9.20 16.64 -10.63
CA ARG A 131 -8.45 17.26 -9.53
C ARG A 131 -8.29 18.77 -9.69
N ALA A 132 -8.10 19.27 -10.91
CA ALA A 132 -8.09 20.71 -11.17
C ALA A 132 -9.48 21.34 -10.94
N ARG A 133 -10.55 20.58 -11.18
CA ARG A 133 -11.94 21.05 -10.99
C ARG A 133 -12.42 20.94 -9.54
N PHE A 134 -12.01 19.90 -8.81
CA PHE A 134 -12.45 19.63 -7.44
C PHE A 134 -11.29 19.17 -6.54
N PRO A 135 -10.31 20.04 -6.24
CA PRO A 135 -9.09 19.64 -5.52
C PRO A 135 -9.37 19.11 -4.11
N ARG A 136 -10.31 19.73 -3.37
CA ARG A 136 -10.68 19.32 -2.01
C ARG A 136 -11.37 17.95 -1.97
N LEU A 137 -12.25 17.68 -2.93
CA LEU A 137 -12.96 16.40 -3.02
C LEU A 137 -11.98 15.27 -3.36
N VAL A 138 -11.12 15.48 -4.36
CA VAL A 138 -10.13 14.48 -4.77
C VAL A 138 -9.10 14.25 -3.67
N GLY A 139 -8.65 15.30 -2.96
CA GLY A 139 -7.75 15.19 -1.81
C GLY A 139 -8.36 14.41 -0.64
N ALA A 140 -9.65 14.62 -0.35
CA ALA A 140 -10.37 13.86 0.68
C ALA A 140 -10.55 12.39 0.27
N VAL A 141 -10.90 12.12 -0.99
CA VAL A 141 -11.07 10.76 -1.55
C VAL A 141 -9.74 10.00 -1.56
N ARG A 142 -8.64 10.65 -1.93
CA ARG A 142 -7.28 10.06 -1.85
C ARG A 142 -6.70 10.05 -0.44
N ALA A 143 -7.41 10.65 0.52
CA ALA A 143 -6.94 10.85 1.88
C ALA A 143 -5.48 11.36 1.90
N ALA A 144 -5.23 12.57 1.40
CA ALA A 144 -3.88 13.13 1.23
C ALA A 144 -2.93 12.98 2.46
N ALA A 145 -3.47 12.92 3.68
CA ALA A 145 -2.71 12.68 4.91
C ALA A 145 -2.42 11.20 5.24
N LYS A 146 -2.73 10.29 4.32
CA LYS A 146 -2.61 8.83 4.53
C LYS A 146 -1.16 8.41 4.65
N GLY A 147 -0.24 9.03 3.90
CA GLY A 147 1.19 8.74 3.97
C GLY A 147 1.75 8.96 5.38
N ASP A 148 1.58 10.15 5.95
CA ASP A 148 2.05 10.50 7.30
C ASP A 148 1.38 9.62 8.37
N THR A 149 0.10 9.28 8.20
CA THR A 149 -0.60 8.37 9.09
C THR A 149 0.02 6.96 9.06
N LEU A 150 0.34 6.44 7.88
CA LEU A 150 0.98 5.13 7.75
C LEU A 150 2.40 5.12 8.32
N LEU A 151 3.15 6.21 8.13
CA LEU A 151 4.47 6.39 8.73
C LEU A 151 4.40 6.37 10.27
N ALA A 152 3.40 7.02 10.86
CA ALA A 152 3.21 7.04 12.31
C ALA A 152 2.73 5.68 12.88
N LEU A 153 2.04 4.87 12.08
CA LEU A 153 1.61 3.52 12.46
C LEU A 153 2.71 2.46 12.29
N ALA A 154 3.74 2.76 11.50
CA ALA A 154 4.76 1.79 11.12
C ALA A 154 5.68 1.42 12.29
N THR A 155 5.87 0.12 12.49
CA THR A 155 6.90 -0.43 13.38
C THR A 155 8.28 -0.34 12.74
N GLU A 156 8.36 -0.48 11.42
CA GLU A 156 9.55 -0.34 10.61
C GLU A 156 9.18 0.34 9.29
N VAL A 157 10.01 1.25 8.81
CA VAL A 157 9.87 1.86 7.47
C VAL A 157 11.00 1.39 6.59
N ILE A 158 10.67 0.89 5.41
CA ILE A 158 11.61 0.63 4.33
C ILE A 158 11.49 1.79 3.34
N ALA A 159 12.56 2.55 3.16
CA ALA A 159 12.60 3.70 2.27
C ALA A 159 13.38 3.39 1.00
N GLY A 160 12.81 3.73 -0.16
CA GLY A 160 13.44 3.55 -1.48
C GLY A 160 14.67 4.45 -1.73
N SER A 161 14.86 5.51 -0.93
CA SER A 161 16.02 6.39 -1.04
C SER A 161 16.34 7.10 0.28
N GLN A 162 17.53 7.70 0.37
CA GLN A 162 17.94 8.49 1.54
C GLN A 162 17.05 9.73 1.76
N GLN A 163 16.49 10.29 0.69
CA GLN A 163 15.57 11.42 0.77
C GLN A 163 14.25 10.98 1.42
N LEU A 164 13.69 9.86 0.98
CA LEU A 164 12.49 9.27 1.57
C LEU A 164 12.71 8.89 3.04
N ALA A 165 13.87 8.31 3.36
CA ALA A 165 14.23 7.95 4.72
C ALA A 165 14.34 9.16 5.66
N SER A 166 14.90 10.27 5.18
CA SER A 166 15.01 11.50 5.98
C SER A 166 13.64 12.04 6.38
N HIS A 167 12.65 11.95 5.48
CA HIS A 167 11.27 12.30 5.81
C HIS A 167 10.65 11.29 6.78
N ALA A 168 10.77 9.99 6.52
CA ALA A 168 10.20 8.93 7.35
C ALA A 168 10.70 8.94 8.79
N ARG A 169 11.99 9.24 9.02
CA ARG A 169 12.61 9.31 10.36
C ARG A 169 11.95 10.32 11.30
N ARG A 170 11.21 11.29 10.77
CA ARG A 170 10.42 12.23 11.58
C ARG A 170 9.26 11.56 12.30
N PHE A 171 8.81 10.41 11.80
CA PHE A 171 7.65 9.67 12.31
C PHE A 171 8.05 8.30 12.89
N CYS A 172 9.00 7.62 12.26
CA CYS A 172 9.47 6.30 12.68
C CYS A 172 11.00 6.27 12.69
N SER A 173 11.61 6.19 13.88
CA SER A 173 13.07 6.13 14.04
C SER A 173 13.67 4.86 13.41
N ARG A 174 12.87 3.78 13.37
CA ARG A 174 13.20 2.50 12.73
C ARG A 174 12.97 2.57 11.22
N THR A 175 13.87 3.30 10.55
CA THR A 175 13.83 3.47 9.09
C THR A 175 15.09 2.89 8.45
N THR A 176 14.89 1.90 7.58
CA THR A 176 15.94 1.24 6.81
C THR A 176 15.86 1.70 5.34
N VAL A 177 17.00 2.03 4.75
CA VAL A 177 17.08 2.36 3.32
C VAL A 177 17.30 1.08 2.53
N LEU A 178 16.36 0.77 1.65
CA LEU A 178 16.47 -0.34 0.70
C LEU A 178 16.16 0.22 -0.69
N PRO A 179 17.17 0.51 -1.52
CA PRO A 179 16.97 1.10 -2.84
C PRO A 179 16.15 0.18 -3.76
N THR A 180 15.33 0.78 -4.62
CA THR A 180 14.66 0.04 -5.69
C THR A 180 15.70 -0.31 -6.76
N VAL A 181 15.83 -1.59 -7.08
CA VAL A 181 16.68 -2.07 -8.17
C VAL A 181 15.80 -2.15 -9.42
N VAL A 182 16.19 -1.44 -10.48
CA VAL A 182 15.45 -1.34 -11.75
C VAL A 182 16.27 -1.96 -12.87
#